data_AF-A0A395IHY6-F1
#
_entry.id   AF-A0A395IHY6-F1
#
_cell.length_a   1.000
_cell.length_b   1.000
_cell.length_c   1.000
_cell.angle_alpha   90.00
_cell.angle_beta   90.00
_cell.angle_gamma   90.00
#
_symmetry.space_group_name_H-M   'P 1'
#
loop_
_entity.id
_entity.type
_entity.pdbx_description
1 polymer ?
#
loop_
_entity_poly.entity_id
_entity_poly.type
_entity_poly.pdbx_seq_one_letter_code
_entity_poly.pdbx_strand_id
1 'polypeptide(L)'
;MKISPLPFQIPLLYTTQAANIFLKTIYQFHEPVHIENIHTRENGQLLLSTFANGTLFTIDPTAPNASATPIITLSHEPGYALTASPRSATTNTPSAAASTPRPPSASKTTP
;
A
#
# COMPACT_ATOMS: atom_id res chain seq x y z
N MET A 1 72.98 -7.41 14.00
CA MET A 1 71.75 -7.30 14.81
C MET A 1 70.88 -8.51 14.54
N LYS A 2 70.51 -9.26 15.59
CA LYS A 2 69.76 -10.52 15.48
C LYS A 2 68.34 -10.22 15.99
N ILE A 3 67.37 -10.18 15.08
CA ILE A 3 65.96 -9.92 15.42
C ILE A 3 65.30 -11.28 15.66
N SER A 4 64.92 -11.55 16.90
CA SER A 4 64.18 -12.75 17.27
C SER A 4 62.68 -12.47 17.14
N PRO A 5 61.91 -13.22 16.33
CA PRO A 5 60.47 -13.05 16.27
C PRO A 5 59.81 -13.72 17.49
N LEU A 6 59.02 -12.95 18.23
CA LEU A 6 58.13 -13.50 19.26
C LEU A 6 56.90 -14.12 18.60
N PRO A 7 56.48 -15.34 18.98
CA PRO A 7 55.24 -15.91 18.49
C PRO A 7 54.07 -15.26 19.25
N PHE A 8 53.43 -14.26 18.63
CA PHE A 8 52.12 -13.79 19.10
C PHE A 8 51.04 -14.73 18.56
N GLN A 9 50.44 -15.54 19.43
CA GLN A 9 49.22 -16.29 19.13
C GLN A 9 48.01 -15.48 19.60
N ILE A 10 47.17 -15.05 18.67
CA ILE A 10 45.84 -14.50 18.98
C ILE A 10 44.90 -15.70 19.14
N PRO A 11 44.25 -15.90 20.29
CA PRO A 11 43.21 -16.91 20.40
C PRO A 11 42.02 -16.46 19.55
N LEU A 12 41.78 -17.17 18.45
CA LEU A 12 40.52 -17.07 17.71
C LEU A 12 39.42 -17.69 18.57
N LEU A 13 38.66 -16.85 19.26
CA LEU A 13 37.41 -17.26 19.89
C LEU A 13 36.36 -17.44 18.80
N TYR A 14 36.34 -18.61 18.17
CA TYR A 14 35.19 -19.05 17.37
C TYR A 14 34.08 -19.50 18.32
N THR A 15 33.27 -18.56 18.82
CA THR A 15 31.97 -18.94 19.39
C THR A 15 31.00 -19.14 18.23
N THR A 16 30.91 -20.37 17.73
CA THR A 16 29.71 -20.80 17.01
C THR A 16 28.65 -21.14 18.05
N GLN A 17 28.17 -20.14 18.80
CA GLN A 17 26.88 -20.29 19.45
C GLN A 17 25.86 -20.30 18.33
N ALA A 18 25.56 -21.50 17.83
CA ALA A 18 24.37 -21.72 17.02
C ALA A 18 23.21 -21.24 17.89
N ALA A 19 22.76 -20.01 17.67
CA ALA A 19 21.48 -19.57 18.17
C ALA A 19 20.51 -20.66 17.71
N ASN A 20 19.81 -21.31 18.64
CA ASN A 20 18.70 -22.18 18.27
C ASN A 20 17.67 -21.28 17.60
N ILE A 21 17.76 -21.14 16.27
CA ILE A 21 16.82 -20.37 15.48
C ILE A 21 15.55 -21.21 15.44
N PHE A 22 14.65 -20.95 16.38
CA PHE A 22 13.33 -21.56 16.35
C PHE A 22 12.54 -20.90 15.23
N LEU A 23 12.49 -21.56 14.07
CA LEU A 23 11.68 -21.10 12.94
C LEU A 23 10.20 -21.32 13.28
N LYS A 24 9.45 -20.22 13.39
CA LYS A 24 8.00 -20.22 13.56
C LYS A 24 7.35 -19.71 12.27
N THR A 25 6.48 -20.51 11.67
CA THR A 25 5.59 -20.03 10.62
C THR A 25 4.58 -19.06 11.24
N ILE A 26 4.56 -17.82 10.75
CA ILE A 26 3.60 -16.80 11.20
C ILE A 26 2.27 -16.98 10.47
N TYR A 27 2.30 -17.07 9.14
CA TYR A 27 1.12 -17.24 8.31
C TYR A 27 1.49 -17.97 7.02
N GLN A 28 0.55 -18.76 6.49
CA GLN A 28 0.66 -19.41 5.19
C GLN A 28 -0.58 -19.06 4.37
N PHE A 29 -0.37 -18.49 3.17
CA PHE A 29 -1.45 -18.24 2.24
C PHE A 29 -2.00 -19.57 1.69
N HIS A 30 -3.32 -19.64 1.53
CA HIS A 30 -3.99 -20.82 0.99
C HIS A 30 -3.70 -21.04 -0.50
N GLU A 31 -3.47 -19.95 -1.23
CA GLU A 31 -3.10 -19.96 -2.65
C GLU A 31 -1.67 -19.43 -2.83
N PRO A 32 -0.96 -19.77 -3.92
CA PRO A 32 0.34 -19.20 -4.22
C PRO A 32 0.28 -17.67 -4.39
N VAL A 33 0.92 -16.93 -3.49
CA VAL A 33 1.02 -15.47 -3.53
C VAL A 33 2.49 -15.07 -3.61
N HIS A 34 2.82 -14.22 -4.59
CA HIS A 34 4.15 -13.63 -4.71
C HIS A 34 4.24 -12.39 -3.81
N ILE A 35 5.08 -12.47 -2.77
CA ILE A 35 5.37 -11.36 -1.85
C ILE A 35 6.61 -10.63 -2.33
N GLU A 36 6.46 -9.33 -2.52
CA GLU A 36 7.54 -8.46 -3.02
C GLU A 36 8.36 -7.85 -1.92
N ASN A 37 7.68 -7.30 -0.90
CA ASN A 37 8.33 -6.61 0.19
C ASN A 37 7.63 -6.97 1.49
N ILE A 38 8.43 -6.97 2.56
CA ILE A 38 7.99 -7.15 3.93
C ILE A 38 8.56 -6.00 4.76
N HIS A 39 7.73 -5.36 5.56
CA HIS A 39 8.14 -4.27 6.44
C HIS A 39 7.47 -4.40 7.81
N THR A 40 8.22 -4.18 8.89
CA THR A 40 7.67 -4.12 10.24
C THR A 40 7.23 -2.70 10.56
N ARG A 41 5.96 -2.52 10.93
CA ARG A 41 5.40 -1.24 11.33
C ARG A 41 5.74 -0.93 12.80
N GLU A 42 5.64 0.34 13.17
CA GLU A 42 5.86 0.80 14.56
C GLU A 42 4.96 0.09 15.59
N ASN A 43 3.78 -0.36 15.17
CA ASN A 43 2.84 -1.11 16.01
C ASN A 43 3.15 -2.61 16.10
N GLY A 44 4.29 -3.07 15.60
CA GLY A 44 4.72 -4.47 15.62
C GLY A 44 4.08 -5.37 14.57
N GLN A 45 3.17 -4.85 13.75
CA GLN A 45 2.56 -5.61 12.65
C GLN A 45 3.49 -5.67 11.43
N LEU A 46 3.39 -6.75 10.67
CA LEU A 46 4.01 -6.88 9.36
C LEU A 46 3.11 -6.24 8.31
N LEU A 47 3.75 -5.62 7.31
CA LEU A 47 3.15 -5.09 6.09
C LEU A 47 3.78 -5.81 4.90
N LEU A 48 2.95 -6.45 4.08
CA LEU A 48 3.39 -7.27 2.95
C LEU A 48 2.79 -6.73 1.65
N SER A 49 3.59 -6.52 0.61
CA SER A 49 3.11 -6.12 -0.72
C SER A 49 3.12 -7.28 -1.71
N THR A 50 2.14 -7.33 -2.61
CA THR A 50 1.98 -8.42 -3.59
C THR A 50 1.99 -7.93 -5.04
N PHE A 51 2.47 -8.77 -5.97
CA PHE A 51 2.49 -8.45 -7.40
C PHE A 51 1.12 -8.51 -8.06
N ALA A 52 0.34 -9.55 -7.78
CA ALA A 52 -0.78 -9.93 -8.64
C ALA A 52 -1.83 -8.82 -8.78
N ASN A 53 -2.13 -8.13 -7.67
CA ASN A 53 -3.21 -7.14 -7.60
C ASN A 53 -2.79 -5.82 -6.94
N GLY A 54 -1.50 -5.62 -6.65
CA GLY A 54 -1.05 -4.46 -5.87
C GLY A 54 -1.66 -4.40 -4.46
N THR A 55 -2.10 -5.53 -3.91
CA THR A 55 -2.69 -5.59 -2.58
C THR A 55 -1.60 -5.55 -1.52
N LEU A 56 -1.79 -4.68 -0.53
CA LEU A 56 -1.03 -4.65 0.70
C LEU A 56 -1.78 -5.44 1.78
N PHE A 57 -1.10 -6.34 2.45
CA PHE A 57 -1.60 -7.10 3.60
C PHE A 57 -0.93 -6.64 4.87
N THR A 58 -1.66 -6.74 5.98
CA THR A 58 -1.07 -6.64 7.32
C THR A 58 -1.27 -7.94 8.09
N ILE A 59 -0.27 -8.30 8.90
CA ILE A 59 -0.29 -9.49 9.76
C ILE A 59 0.21 -9.06 11.14
N ASP A 60 -0.52 -9.40 12.19
CA ASP A 60 0.02 -9.37 13.56
C ASP A 60 0.77 -10.68 13.84
N PRO A 61 2.11 -10.67 13.93
CA PRO A 61 2.90 -11.88 14.14
C PRO A 61 2.80 -12.44 15.56
N THR A 62 2.26 -11.67 16.50
CA THR A 62 2.12 -12.04 17.91
C THR A 62 0.78 -12.70 18.22
N ALA A 63 -0.21 -12.56 17.33
CA ALA A 63 -1.51 -13.19 17.45
C ALA A 63 -1.37 -14.73 17.45
N PRO A 64 -2.12 -15.45 18.31
CA PRO A 64 -2.11 -16.93 18.34
C PRO A 64 -2.51 -17.55 16.99
N ASN A 65 -3.45 -16.90 16.29
CA ASN A 65 -3.94 -17.28 14.98
C ASN A 65 -3.77 -16.08 14.03
N ALA A 66 -2.52 -15.79 13.67
CA ALA A 66 -2.22 -14.68 12.77
C ALA A 66 -2.96 -14.86 11.43
N SER A 67 -3.43 -13.75 10.87
CA SER A 67 -4.17 -13.72 9.61
C SER A 67 -3.67 -12.57 8.74
N ALA A 68 -3.55 -12.81 7.44
CA ALA A 68 -3.26 -11.77 6.46
C ALA A 68 -4.53 -11.00 6.13
N THR A 69 -4.62 -9.76 6.59
CA THR A 69 -5.75 -8.87 6.33
C THR A 69 -5.38 -7.86 5.25
N PRO A 70 -6.11 -7.78 4.12
CA PRO A 70 -5.85 -6.77 3.11
C PRO A 70 -6.17 -5.38 3.67
N ILE A 71 -5.26 -4.42 3.50
CA ILE A 71 -5.45 -3.04 3.96
C ILE A 71 -5.77 -2.08 2.81
N ILE A 72 -5.23 -2.34 1.62
CA ILE A 72 -5.52 -1.57 0.39
C ILE A 72 -5.15 -2.41 -0.82
N THR A 73 -5.89 -2.24 -1.91
CA THR A 73 -5.53 -2.71 -3.24
C THR A 73 -5.19 -1.50 -4.09
N LEU A 74 -3.95 -1.40 -4.54
CA LEU A 74 -3.52 -0.32 -5.42
C LEU A 74 -4.10 -0.59 -6.81
N SER A 75 -5.22 0.06 -7.14
CA SER A 75 -5.81 -0.04 -8.48
C SER A 75 -4.90 0.63 -9.51
N HIS A 76 -4.82 0.05 -10.71
CA HIS A 76 -4.03 0.54 -11.84
C HIS A 76 -4.45 1.91 -12.41
N GLU A 77 -5.46 2.56 -11.84
CA GLU A 77 -5.78 3.95 -12.20
C GLU A 77 -4.68 4.87 -11.63
N PRO A 78 -4.04 5.71 -12.45
CA PRO A 78 -3.06 6.69 -11.99
C PRO A 78 -3.76 7.83 -11.23
N GLY A 79 -4.34 7.50 -10.08
CA GLY A 79 -4.94 8.43 -9.14
C GLY A 79 -3.88 9.03 -8.23
N TYR A 80 -3.03 9.90 -8.77
CA TYR A 80 -2.34 10.91 -7.95
C TYR A 80 -3.39 11.86 -7.36
N ALA A 81 -4.14 11.41 -6.34
CA ALA A 81 -5.06 12.25 -5.61
C ALA A 81 -5.34 11.68 -4.21
N LEU A 82 -4.30 11.56 -3.39
CA LEU A 82 -4.46 11.87 -1.96
C LEU A 82 -4.59 13.40 -1.82
N THR A 83 -5.58 14.02 -2.47
CA THR A 83 -5.88 15.43 -2.21
C THR A 83 -6.78 15.45 -1.00
N ALA A 84 -6.33 16.09 0.08
CA ALA A 84 -7.17 16.44 1.21
C ALA A 84 -8.54 16.94 0.71
N SER A 85 -9.62 16.34 1.21
CA SER A 85 -11.00 16.76 0.93
C SER A 85 -11.13 18.27 1.10
N PRO A 86 -11.40 19.06 0.04
CA PRO A 86 -11.83 20.42 0.24
C PRO A 86 -13.31 20.37 0.65
N ARG A 87 -13.50 20.60 1.95
CA ARG A 87 -14.71 21.09 2.62
C ARG A 87 -15.74 21.70 1.66
N SER A 88 -16.98 21.20 1.74
CA SER A 88 -18.17 21.61 0.99
C SER A 88 -18.22 23.11 0.68
N ALA A 89 -18.13 23.45 -0.61
CA ALA A 89 -18.54 24.76 -1.09
C ALA A 89 -20.04 24.71 -1.40
N THR A 90 -20.82 25.39 -0.57
CA THR A 90 -22.21 25.77 -0.81
C THR A 90 -22.34 26.43 -2.18
N THR A 91 -22.98 25.74 -3.12
CA THR A 91 -23.29 26.29 -4.45
C THR A 91 -24.61 27.06 -4.37
N ASN A 92 -24.50 28.38 -4.27
CA ASN A 92 -25.60 29.30 -4.55
C ASN A 92 -25.99 29.15 -6.03
N THR A 93 -27.23 28.74 -6.27
CA THR A 93 -27.85 28.58 -7.59
C THR A 93 -28.25 29.96 -8.16
N PRO A 94 -27.82 30.38 -9.35
CA PRO A 94 -28.49 31.46 -10.07
C PRO A 94 -29.69 30.89 -10.83
N SER A 95 -30.87 31.45 -10.55
CA SER A 95 -32.14 31.19 -11.22
C SER A 95 -32.05 31.52 -12.72
N ALA A 96 -32.25 30.52 -13.58
CA ALA A 96 -32.34 30.70 -15.03
C ALA A 96 -33.74 31.22 -15.39
N ALA A 97 -33.79 32.46 -15.86
CA ALA A 97 -34.99 33.10 -16.40
C ALA A 97 -35.46 32.40 -17.69
N ALA A 98 -36.78 32.22 -17.78
CA ALA A 98 -37.49 31.51 -18.83
C ALA A 98 -37.31 32.13 -20.23
N SER A 99 -36.96 31.31 -21.22
CA SER A 99 -37.08 31.65 -22.64
C SER A 99 -38.40 31.11 -23.19
N THR A 100 -39.29 32.02 -23.58
CA THR A 100 -40.58 31.72 -24.21
C THR A 100 -40.37 31.35 -25.69
N PRO A 101 -41.08 30.35 -26.26
CA PRO A 101 -40.94 30.02 -27.68
C PRO A 101 -41.65 31.04 -28.58
N ARG A 102 -40.98 31.46 -29.66
CA ARG A 102 -41.54 32.30 -30.74
C ARG A 102 -42.46 31.45 -31.66
N PRO A 103 -43.67 31.90 -32.01
CA PRO A 103 -44.57 31.15 -32.90
C PRO A 103 -44.16 31.25 -34.38
N PRO A 104 -44.53 30.26 -35.22
CA PRO A 104 -44.20 30.24 -36.65
C PRO A 104 -45.03 31.25 -37.46
N SER A 105 -44.38 31.91 -38.42
CA SER A 105 -44.99 32.90 -39.32
C SER A 105 -45.86 32.20 -40.37
N ALA A 106 -47.15 32.54 -40.44
CA ALA A 106 -48.08 32.03 -41.44
C ALA A 106 -47.78 32.61 -42.83
N SER A 107 -47.69 31.75 -43.85
CA SER A 107 -47.70 32.12 -45.26
C SER A 107 -49.13 32.47 -45.68
N LYS A 108 -49.36 33.69 -46.17
CA LYS A 108 -50.64 34.13 -46.69
C LYS A 108 -50.63 34.01 -48.22
N THR A 109 -51.29 32.98 -48.72
CA THR A 109 -51.78 32.87 -50.10
C THR A 109 -52.98 33.80 -50.27
N THR A 110 -53.06 34.58 -51.34
CA THR A 110 -54.32 35.16 -51.85
C THR A 110 -54.15 35.46 -53.37
N PRO A 111 -55.25 35.42 -54.15
CA PRO A 111 -55.31 35.03 -55.56
C PRO A 111 -54.95 36.13 -56.55
#